data_AF-A0A8T3R7X2-F1
#
_entry.id   AF-A0A8T3R7X2-F1
#
_cell.length_a   1.000
_cell.length_b   1.000
_cell.length_c   1.000
_cell.angle_alpha   90.00
_cell.angle_beta   90.00
_cell.angle_gamma   90.00
#
_symmetry.space_group_name_H-M   'P 1'
#
loop_
_entity.id
_entity.type
_entity.pdbx_description
1 polymer ?
#
loop_
_entity_poly.entity_id
_entity_poly.type
_entity_poly.pdbx_seq_one_letter_code
_entity_poly.pdbx_strand_id
1 'polypeptide(L)'
;MIVVMRTGATGEEIDEVKRTIEEHSLEAFLSVGEERTVIGVVGPDVERVEHIHSLPGVEQVIRVSKPYKLASREHHPDRTRVRVGSVEIGAGSPLRVMAGPCSV
;
A
#
# COMPACT_ATOMS: atom_id res chain seq x y z
N MET A 1 -4.36 5.21 2.28
CA MET A 1 -5.10 4.07 2.90
C MET A 1 -6.36 4.63 3.54
N ILE A 2 -7.41 3.84 3.71
CA ILE A 2 -8.66 4.26 4.35
C ILE A 2 -8.94 3.31 5.51
N VAL A 3 -9.16 3.85 6.70
CA VAL A 3 -9.60 3.10 7.88
C VAL A 3 -11.08 3.37 8.08
N VAL A 4 -11.88 2.32 8.13
CA VAL A 4 -13.32 2.40 8.40
C VAL A 4 -13.52 2.04 9.87
N MET A 5 -14.08 2.96 10.64
CA MET A 5 -14.44 2.72 12.03
C MET A 5 -15.78 1.98 12.12
N ARG A 6 -15.95 1.17 13.17
CA ARG A 6 -17.22 0.53 13.52
C ARG A 6 -18.27 1.60 13.84
N THR A 7 -19.53 1.29 13.56
CA THR A 7 -20.65 2.12 14.02
C THR A 7 -20.64 2.21 15.55
N GLY A 8 -20.65 3.44 16.06
CA GLY A 8 -20.60 3.71 17.51
C GLY A 8 -19.19 3.65 18.13
N ALA A 9 -18.13 3.62 17.33
CA ALA A 9 -16.76 3.76 17.83
C ALA A 9 -16.63 5.02 18.70
N THR A 10 -15.99 4.90 19.86
CA THR A 10 -15.90 6.00 20.81
C THR A 10 -14.91 7.06 20.33
N GLY A 11 -15.02 8.28 20.87
CA GLY A 11 -14.03 9.33 20.61
C GLY A 11 -12.61 8.89 20.98
N GLU A 12 -12.46 8.13 22.08
CA GLU A 12 -11.18 7.58 22.52
C GLU A 12 -10.59 6.58 21.52
N GLU A 13 -11.42 5.69 20.95
CA GLU A 13 -10.98 4.74 19.92
C GLU A 13 -10.56 5.47 18.63
N ILE A 14 -11.30 6.51 18.23
CA ILE A 14 -10.95 7.34 17.07
C ILE A 14 -9.62 8.08 17.30
N ASP A 15 -9.45 8.67 18.48
CA ASP A 15 -8.24 9.39 18.85
C ASP A 15 -7.03 8.46 18.97
N GLU A 16 -7.21 7.23 19.45
CA GLU A 16 -6.16 6.21 19.48
C GLU A 16 -5.69 5.86 18.07
N VAL A 17 -6.62 5.57 17.15
CA VAL A 17 -6.27 5.30 15.75
C VAL A 17 -5.55 6.49 15.12
N LYS A 18 -6.05 7.72 15.34
CA LYS A 18 -5.42 8.94 14.85
C LYS A 18 -3.98 9.09 15.38
N ARG A 19 -3.79 8.91 16.68
CA ARG A 19 -2.46 8.98 17.31
C ARG A 19 -1.50 7.95 16.73
N THR A 20 -1.92 6.70 16.56
CA THR A 20 -1.08 5.65 15.96
C THR A 20 -0.64 6.01 14.54
N ILE A 21 -1.51 6.65 13.74
CA ILE A 21 -1.16 7.14 12.41
C ILE A 21 -0.09 8.25 12.50
N GLU A 22 -0.32 9.25 13.35
CA GLU A 22 0.57 10.41 13.50
C GLU A 22 1.95 10.04 14.08
N GLU A 23 2.02 9.05 14.97
CA GLU A 23 3.28 8.49 15.50
C GLU A 23 4.19 7.93 14.39
N HIS A 24 3.62 7.51 13.27
CA HIS A 24 4.35 7.01 12.11
C HIS A 24 4.67 8.12 11.09
N SER A 25 4.52 9.39 11.46
CA SER A 25 4.72 10.55 10.57
C SER A 25 3.80 10.52 9.35
N LEU A 26 2.60 9.96 9.50
CA LEU A 26 1.53 9.95 8.50
C LEU A 26 0.45 10.96 8.88
N GLU A 27 -0.29 11.45 7.89
CA GLU A 27 -1.41 12.37 8.10
C GLU A 27 -2.73 11.61 8.18
N ALA A 28 -3.53 11.94 9.20
CA ALA A 28 -4.87 11.38 9.41
C ALA A 28 -5.96 12.42 9.10
N PHE A 29 -6.82 12.12 8.13
CA PHE A 29 -7.96 12.94 7.75
C PHE A 29 -9.25 12.29 8.24
N LEU A 30 -9.87 12.91 9.24
CA LEU A 30 -11.12 12.42 9.80
C LEU A 30 -12.32 12.88 8.94
N SER A 31 -13.17 11.93 8.56
CA SER A 31 -14.46 12.17 7.94
C SER A 31 -15.54 11.53 8.80
N VAL A 32 -16.30 12.37 9.51
CA VAL A 32 -17.41 11.93 10.35
C VAL A 32 -18.69 11.95 9.50
N GLY A 33 -19.16 10.77 9.11
CA GLY A 33 -20.45 10.61 8.45
C GLY A 33 -21.58 10.36 9.45
N GLU A 34 -22.82 10.43 8.97
CA GLU A 34 -24.01 10.16 9.78
C GLU A 34 -24.08 8.71 10.28
N GLU A 35 -23.61 7.75 9.47
CA GLU A 35 -23.63 6.32 9.81
C GLU A 35 -22.27 5.76 10.26
N ARG A 36 -21.17 6.30 9.70
CA ARG A 36 -19.82 5.78 9.90
C ARG A 36 -18.77 6.88 9.90
N THR A 37 -17.75 6.69 10.73
CA THR A 37 -16.54 7.51 10.73
C THR A 37 -15.47 6.82 9.89
N VAL A 38 -14.82 7.60 9.03
CA VAL A 38 -13.76 7.14 8.14
C VAL A 38 -12.52 7.98 8.38
N ILE A 39 -11.36 7.34 8.45
CA ILE A 39 -10.07 8.01 8.61
C ILE A 39 -9.24 7.75 7.34
N GLY A 40 -9.01 8.81 6.57
CA GLY A 40 -8.06 8.79 5.46
C GLY A 40 -6.63 8.87 5.99
N VAL A 41 -5.76 7.97 5.52
CA VAL A 41 -4.33 7.95 5.89
C VAL A 41 -3.51 8.30 4.66
N VAL A 42 -2.74 9.38 4.76
CA VAL A 42 -1.93 9.95 3.69
C VAL A 42 -0.48 10.04 4.13
N GLY A 43 0.44 9.66 3.24
CA GLY A 43 1.87 9.69 3.49
C GLY A 43 2.62 8.61 2.72
N PRO A 44 3.96 8.60 2.77
CA PRO A 44 4.76 7.49 2.26
C PRO A 44 4.62 6.24 3.15
N ASP A 45 4.72 5.05 2.56
CA ASP A 45 4.76 3.77 3.29
C ASP A 45 3.61 3.55 4.29
N VAL A 46 2.38 3.90 3.90
CA VAL A 46 1.17 3.70 4.71
C VAL A 46 0.96 2.24 5.13
N GLU A 47 1.60 1.29 4.45
CA GLU A 47 1.62 -0.13 4.78
C GLU A 47 2.24 -0.40 6.18
N ARG A 48 3.09 0.51 6.68
CA ARG A 48 3.73 0.37 8.01
C ARG A 48 2.72 0.38 9.17
N VAL A 49 1.55 0.99 8.96
CA VAL A 49 0.50 1.08 9.97
C VAL A 49 -0.66 0.13 9.71
N GLU A 50 -0.45 -0.93 8.92
CA GLU A 50 -1.49 -1.92 8.66
C GLU A 50 -2.01 -2.61 9.92
N HIS A 51 -1.19 -2.69 10.98
CA HIS A 51 -1.59 -3.23 12.28
C HIS A 51 -2.75 -2.46 12.94
N ILE A 52 -3.11 -1.27 12.45
CA ILE A 52 -4.31 -0.53 12.89
C ILE A 52 -5.58 -1.36 12.71
N HIS A 53 -5.63 -2.31 11.76
CA HIS A 53 -6.79 -3.19 11.59
C HIS A 53 -7.18 -3.98 12.85
N SER A 54 -6.25 -4.18 13.79
CA SER A 54 -6.50 -4.88 15.07
C SER A 54 -6.89 -3.96 16.22
N LEU A 55 -6.88 -2.64 16.04
CA LEU A 55 -7.25 -1.71 17.10
C LEU A 55 -8.76 -1.76 17.41
N PRO A 56 -9.16 -1.49 18.67
CA PRO A 56 -10.56 -1.28 19.02
C PRO A 56 -11.22 -0.20 18.17
N GLY A 57 -12.53 -0.30 17.96
CA GLY A 57 -13.26 0.62 17.11
C GLY A 57 -12.99 0.50 15.60
N VAL A 58 -12.00 -0.27 15.13
CA VAL A 58 -11.74 -0.46 13.69
C VAL A 58 -12.60 -1.60 13.12
N GLU A 59 -13.26 -1.33 11.99
CA GLU A 59 -14.04 -2.34 11.24
C GLU A 59 -13.17 -2.98 10.15
N GLN A 60 -12.49 -2.17 9.35
CA GLN A 60 -11.60 -2.64 8.29
C GLN A 60 -10.63 -1.56 7.82
N VAL A 61 -9.55 -2.00 7.19
CA VAL A 61 -8.53 -1.14 6.57
C VAL A 61 -8.47 -1.45 5.08
N ILE A 62 -8.67 -0.44 4.24
CA ILE A 62 -8.72 -0.53 2.79
C ILE A 62 -7.50 0.17 2.20
N ARG A 63 -6.71 -0.57 1.42
CA ARG A 63 -5.60 0.01 0.67
C ARG A 63 -6.14 0.75 -0.56
N VAL A 64 -5.72 2.00 -0.71
CA VAL A 64 -6.06 2.82 -1.90
C VAL A 64 -5.01 2.61 -3.00
N SER A 65 -3.74 2.47 -2.62
CA SER A 65 -2.63 2.17 -3.51
C SER A 65 -2.51 0.67 -3.78
N LYS A 66 -1.97 0.33 -4.95
CA LYS A 66 -1.58 -1.05 -5.29
C LYS A 66 -0.30 -1.44 -4.53
N PRO A 67 -0.19 -2.67 -4.01
CA PRO A 67 0.97 -3.12 -3.22
C PRO A 67 2.24 -3.30 -4.07
N TYR A 68 2.15 -3.14 -5.39
CA TYR A 68 3.24 -3.28 -6.35
C TYR A 68 3.54 -1.96 -7.06
N LYS A 69 3.43 -0.81 -6.35
CA LYS A 69 3.62 0.54 -6.90
C LYS A 69 4.85 0.64 -7.81
N LEU A 70 6.03 0.22 -7.34
CA LEU A 70 7.29 0.32 -8.08
C LEU A 70 7.33 -0.52 -9.37
N ALA A 71 6.66 -1.67 -9.38
CA ALA A 71 6.56 -2.55 -10.56
C ALA A 71 5.37 -2.19 -11.46
N SER A 72 4.51 -1.26 -11.04
CA SER A 72 3.29 -0.90 -11.78
C SER A 72 3.62 0.01 -12.96
N ARG A 73 2.92 -0.18 -14.08
CA ARG A 73 3.01 0.73 -15.23
C ARG A 73 2.45 2.12 -14.95
N GLU A 74 1.61 2.25 -13.93
CA GLU A 74 1.09 3.54 -13.47
C GLU A 74 2.22 4.40 -12.88
N HIS A 75 3.15 3.79 -12.15
CA HIS A 75 4.29 4.47 -11.56
C HIS A 75 5.55 4.47 -12.45
N HIS A 76 5.74 3.41 -13.24
CA HIS A 76 6.85 3.27 -14.20
C HIS A 76 6.27 2.99 -15.61
N PRO A 77 5.85 4.03 -16.36
CA PRO A 77 5.15 3.88 -17.64
C PRO A 77 5.97 3.17 -18.71
N ASP A 78 7.28 3.41 -18.68
CA ASP A 78 8.23 2.86 -19.62
C ASP A 78 8.45 1.36 -19.39
N ARG A 79 8.64 0.62 -20.48
CA ARG A 79 8.96 -0.80 -20.37
C ARG A 79 10.43 -0.96 -19.97
N THR A 80 10.67 -1.69 -18.89
CA THR A 80 12.02 -1.98 -18.41
C THR A 80 12.80 -2.84 -19.42
N ARG A 81 14.08 -2.51 -19.58
CA ARG A 81 15.09 -3.34 -20.27
C ARG A 81 16.20 -3.67 -19.28
N VAL A 82 16.55 -4.95 -19.19
CA VAL A 82 17.60 -5.47 -18.32
C VAL A 82 18.76 -5.93 -19.20
N ARG A 83 19.99 -5.49 -18.89
CA ARG A 83 21.20 -5.89 -19.60
C ARG A 83 22.04 -6.84 -18.75
N VAL A 84 22.40 -7.98 -19.31
CA VAL A 84 23.27 -9.00 -18.71
C VAL A 84 24.43 -9.26 -19.67
N GLY A 85 25.59 -8.68 -19.39
CA GLY A 85 26.73 -8.68 -20.32
C GLY A 85 26.35 -8.04 -21.66
N SER A 86 26.48 -8.80 -22.75
CA SER A 86 26.09 -8.38 -24.10
C SER A 86 24.61 -8.64 -24.44
N VAL A 87 23.84 -9.26 -23.54
CA VAL A 87 22.43 -9.62 -23.77
C VAL A 87 21.51 -8.56 -23.18
N GLU A 88 20.54 -8.10 -23.97
CA GLU A 88 19.44 -7.23 -23.52
C GLU A 88 18.12 -8.02 -23.50
N ILE A 89 17.37 -7.91 -22.40
CA ILE A 89 16.09 -8.59 -22.12
C ILE A 89 15.04 -7.51 -21.85
N GLY A 90 13.88 -7.61 -22.51
CA GLY A 90 12.76 -6.70 -22.30
C GLY A 90 12.25 -6.09 -23.60
N ALA A 91 11.67 -4.89 -23.52
CA ALA A 91 11.00 -4.28 -24.65
C ALA A 91 11.91 -3.99 -25.84
N GLY A 92 11.49 -4.43 -27.03
CA GLY A 92 12.24 -4.22 -28.28
C GLY A 92 13.43 -5.18 -28.46
N SER A 93 13.76 -6.00 -27.46
CA SER A 93 14.78 -7.03 -27.61
C SER A 93 14.22 -8.24 -28.38
N PRO A 94 15.05 -8.96 -29.17
CA PRO A 94 14.68 -10.26 -29.74
C PRO A 94 14.26 -11.25 -28.65
N LEU A 95 13.52 -12.29 -29.05
CA LEU A 95 13.19 -13.41 -28.16
C LEU A 95 14.49 -14.00 -27.56
N ARG A 96 14.52 -14.11 -26.23
CA ARG A 96 15.63 -14.73 -25.49
C ARG A 96 15.18 -16.08 -24.96
N VAL A 97 16.02 -17.09 -25.15
CA VAL A 97 15.81 -18.44 -24.60
C VAL A 97 16.81 -18.65 -23.48
N MET A 98 16.33 -19.06 -22.32
CA MET A 98 17.14 -19.44 -21.17
C MET A 98 17.04 -20.95 -20.99
N ALA A 99 18.17 -21.64 -20.88
CA ALA A 99 18.23 -23.09 -20.71
C ALA A 99 19.37 -23.45 -19.75
N GLY A 100 19.20 -24.57 -19.04
CA GLY A 100 20.15 -25.11 -18.09
C GLY A 100 19.58 -26.34 -17.40
N PRO A 101 20.41 -27.15 -16.73
CA PRO A 101 19.91 -28.29 -15.97
C PRO A 101 19.08 -27.81 -14.76
N CYS A 102 18.06 -28.59 -14.37
CA CYS A 102 17.28 -28.30 -13.15
C CYS A 102 18.13 -28.50 -11.88
N SER A 103 19.13 -29.38 -11.94
CA SER A 103 20.16 -29.58 -10.93
C SER A 103 21.45 -29.99 -11.63
N VAL A 104 22.58 -29.41 -11.22
CA VAL A 104 23.91 -29.72 -11.77
C VAL A 104 24.43 -31.02 -11.14
#